data_AF-A0AAE0QWR9-F1
#
_entry.id   AF-A0AAE0QWR9-F1
#
_cell.length_a   1.000
_cell.length_b   1.000
_cell.length_c   1.000
_cell.angle_alpha   90.00
_cell.angle_beta   90.00
_cell.angle_gamma   90.00
#
_symmetry.space_group_name_H-M   'P 1'
#
loop_
_entity.id
_entity.type
_entity.pdbx_description
1 polymer ?
#
loop_
_entity_poly.entity_id
_entity_poly.type
_entity_poly.pdbx_seq_one_letter_code
_entity_poly.pdbx_strand_id
1 'polypeptide(L)'
;MVVCRMTLMVCKKKRSNIEIEKKTKWWKLKRRNVRQKLRQALGGQVVLPDDWETTAEVIKVTGRKMLGVSSGRRKEDKETWWWNEEVQDSIQRKRLHKKKWDMDRTEENRQEYSAE
;
A
#
# COMPACT_ATOMS: atom_id res chain seq x y z
N MET A 1 -16.70 14.81 -45.09
CA MET A 1 -15.62 14.02 -44.46
C MET A 1 -16.17 13.44 -43.17
N VAL A 2 -16.31 12.11 -43.07
CA VAL A 2 -16.90 11.46 -41.88
C VAL A 2 -15.74 11.07 -40.95
N VAL A 3 -15.55 11.82 -39.86
CA VAL A 3 -14.49 11.52 -38.89
C VAL A 3 -14.98 10.38 -37.99
N CYS A 4 -14.53 9.17 -38.28
CA CYS A 4 -14.85 7.99 -37.48
C CYS A 4 -14.20 8.11 -36.08
N ARG A 5 -15.02 8.43 -35.07
CA ARG A 5 -14.60 8.48 -33.66
C ARG A 5 -14.42 7.06 -33.13
N MET A 6 -13.21 6.53 -33.21
CA MET A 6 -12.86 5.28 -32.52
C MET A 6 -12.74 5.51 -31.02
N THR A 7 -13.70 5.02 -30.25
CA THR A 7 -13.62 4.97 -28.78
C THR A 7 -12.67 3.86 -28.36
N LEU A 8 -11.41 4.21 -28.13
CA LEU A 8 -10.46 3.34 -27.45
C LEU A 8 -10.92 3.18 -25.99
N MET A 9 -11.44 2.01 -25.65
CA MET A 9 -11.70 1.60 -24.27
C MET A 9 -10.36 1.32 -23.58
N VAL A 10 -9.86 2.30 -22.82
CA VAL A 10 -8.69 2.11 -21.97
C VAL A 10 -9.10 1.31 -20.74
N CYS A 11 -9.03 -0.02 -20.84
CA CYS A 11 -9.19 -0.91 -19.71
C CYS A 11 -7.98 -0.76 -18.79
N LYS A 12 -8.14 -0.06 -17.65
CA LYS A 12 -7.10 0.02 -16.62
C LYS A 12 -6.76 -1.40 -16.15
N LYS A 13 -5.57 -1.88 -16.48
CA LYS A 13 -5.08 -3.19 -16.03
C LYS A 13 -4.97 -3.16 -14.52
N LYS A 14 -5.88 -3.87 -13.83
CA LYS A 14 -5.81 -4.04 -12.38
C LYS A 14 -4.48 -4.72 -12.07
N ARG A 15 -3.56 -4.00 -11.43
CA ARG A 15 -2.36 -4.63 -10.86
C ARG A 15 -2.86 -5.70 -9.90
N SER A 16 -2.44 -6.94 -10.10
CA SER A 16 -2.85 -8.05 -9.24
C SER A 16 -2.54 -7.64 -7.80
N ASN A 17 -3.55 -7.73 -6.95
CA ASN A 17 -3.39 -7.55 -5.52
C ASN A 17 -2.58 -8.78 -5.07
N ILE A 18 -1.25 -8.67 -5.10
CA ILE A 18 -0.40 -9.72 -4.55
C ILE A 18 -0.76 -9.74 -3.07
N GLU A 19 -1.51 -10.76 -2.67
CA GLU A 19 -1.93 -10.98 -1.30
C GLU A 19 -0.71 -11.41 -0.50
N ILE A 20 0.09 -10.42 -0.12
CA ILE A 20 1.25 -10.63 0.73
C ILE A 20 0.71 -10.96 2.12
N GLU A 21 1.10 -12.14 2.63
CA GLU A 21 0.68 -12.61 3.95
C GLU A 21 0.87 -11.52 5.02
N LYS A 22 -0.19 -11.29 5.79
CA LYS A 22 -0.21 -10.28 6.85
C LYS A 22 0.68 -10.78 8.00
N LYS A 23 1.85 -10.16 8.17
CA LYS A 23 2.83 -10.56 9.19
C LYS A 23 2.69 -9.74 10.47
N THR A 24 2.87 -10.38 11.63
CA THR A 24 2.95 -9.69 12.93
C THR A 24 4.16 -8.76 12.94
N LYS A 25 3.99 -7.54 13.45
CA LYS A 25 5.05 -6.51 13.47
C LYS A 25 6.08 -6.75 14.59
N TRP A 26 6.82 -7.86 14.53
CA TRP A 26 7.78 -8.26 15.56
C TRP A 26 8.88 -7.22 15.82
N TRP A 27 9.26 -6.42 14.82
CA TRP A 27 10.24 -5.34 14.98
C TRP A 27 9.85 -4.28 16.02
N LYS A 28 8.55 -4.14 16.34
CA LYS A 28 8.08 -3.23 17.41
C LYS A 28 8.49 -3.70 18.81
N LEU A 29 8.89 -4.96 18.97
CA LEU A 29 9.44 -5.48 20.23
C LEU A 29 10.73 -4.77 20.63
N LYS A 30 11.43 -4.05 19.74
CA LYS A 30 12.61 -3.27 20.15
C LYS A 30 12.30 -2.29 21.30
N ARG A 31 11.05 -1.82 21.42
CA ARG A 31 10.61 -0.91 22.49
C ARG A 31 10.35 -1.65 23.82
N ARG A 32 11.00 -1.22 24.91
CA ARG A 32 10.91 -1.85 26.25
C ARG A 32 9.47 -1.93 26.77
N ASN A 33 8.70 -0.86 26.64
CA ASN A 33 7.31 -0.78 27.12
C ASN A 33 6.39 -1.79 26.42
N VAL A 34 6.66 -2.10 25.15
CA VAL A 34 5.86 -3.05 24.35
C VAL A 34 6.18 -4.49 24.78
N ARG A 35 7.46 -4.79 25.06
CA ARG A 35 7.86 -6.10 25.58
C ARG A 35 7.20 -6.40 26.91
N GLN A 36 7.16 -5.42 27.82
CA GLN A 36 6.60 -5.62 29.16
C GLN A 36 5.09 -5.86 29.12
N LYS A 37 4.34 -5.10 28.30
CA LYS A 37 2.91 -5.34 28.07
C LYS A 37 2.63 -6.71 27.46
N LEU A 38 3.45 -7.14 26.50
CA LEU A 38 3.31 -8.48 25.91
C LEU A 38 3.60 -9.58 26.93
N ARG A 39 4.65 -9.42 27.75
CA ARG A 39 4.98 -10.36 28.83
C ARG A 39 3.88 -10.44 29.89
N GLN A 40 3.28 -9.32 30.27
CA GLN A 40 2.14 -9.31 31.21
C GLN A 40 0.93 -10.04 30.63
N ALA A 41 0.65 -9.85 29.34
CA ALA A 41 -0.46 -10.53 28.68
C ALA A 41 -0.26 -12.03 28.50
N LEU A 42 0.99 -12.46 28.29
CA LEU A 42 1.35 -13.88 28.21
C LEU A 42 1.44 -14.53 29.60
N GLY A 43 2.03 -13.84 30.58
CA GLY A 43 2.16 -14.32 31.96
C GLY A 43 0.83 -14.32 32.74
N GLY A 44 -0.20 -13.66 32.23
CA GLY A 44 -1.58 -13.77 32.73
C GLY A 44 -2.35 -14.97 32.19
N GLN A 45 -1.79 -15.71 31.22
CA GLN A 45 -2.39 -16.94 30.72
C GLN A 45 -1.89 -18.11 31.57
N VAL A 46 -2.71 -18.50 32.53
CA VAL A 46 -2.36 -19.38 33.67
C VAL A 46 -1.98 -20.81 33.26
N VAL A 47 -2.28 -21.26 32.03
CA VAL A 47 -1.81 -22.55 31.52
C VAL A 47 -1.50 -22.38 30.05
N LEU A 48 -0.21 -22.34 29.72
CA LEU A 48 0.23 -22.58 28.35
C LEU A 48 0.11 -24.09 28.11
N PRO A 49 -0.60 -24.53 27.05
CA PRO A 49 -0.66 -25.94 26.69
C PRO A 49 0.74 -26.48 26.41
N ASP A 50 0.99 -27.72 26.81
CA ASP A 50 2.30 -28.39 26.67
C ASP A 50 2.69 -28.56 25.18
N ASP A 51 1.68 -28.53 24.29
CA ASP A 51 1.85 -28.55 22.85
C ASP A 51 2.50 -27.27 22.32
N TRP A 52 3.66 -27.44 21.67
CA TRP A 52 4.42 -26.34 21.07
C TRP A 52 3.64 -25.58 20.00
N GLU A 53 2.82 -26.27 19.20
CA GLU A 53 2.00 -25.65 18.16
C GLU A 53 0.98 -24.68 18.76
N THR A 54 0.26 -25.14 19.79
CA THR A 54 -0.77 -24.36 20.48
C THR A 54 -0.16 -23.18 21.22
N THR A 55 0.98 -23.37 21.88
CA THR A 55 1.74 -22.28 22.51
C THR A 55 2.21 -21.25 21.47
N ALA A 56 2.70 -21.70 20.31
CA ALA A 56 3.10 -20.80 19.24
C ALA A 56 1.90 -20.02 18.66
N GLU A 57 0.72 -20.64 18.54
CA GLU A 57 -0.50 -19.97 18.11
C GLU A 57 -0.95 -18.90 19.10
N VAL A 58 -0.98 -19.23 20.39
CA VAL A 58 -1.26 -18.29 21.47
C VAL A 58 -0.35 -17.06 21.41
N ILE A 59 0.95 -17.28 21.22
CA ILE A 59 1.94 -16.20 21.10
C ILE A 59 1.68 -15.37 19.83
N LYS A 60 1.39 -16.01 18.69
CA LYS A 60 1.06 -15.33 17.43
C LYS A 60 -0.21 -14.49 17.57
N VAL A 61 -1.27 -15.02 18.17
CA VAL A 61 -2.56 -14.33 18.38
C VAL A 61 -2.37 -13.12 19.30
N THR A 62 -1.73 -13.32 20.44
CA THR A 62 -1.44 -12.25 21.40
C THR A 62 -0.55 -11.18 20.78
N GLY A 63 0.47 -11.60 20.03
CA GLY A 63 1.35 -10.72 19.27
C GLY A 63 0.60 -9.89 18.21
N ARG A 64 -0.32 -10.50 17.45
CA ARG A 64 -1.17 -9.79 16.48
C ARG A 64 -2.04 -8.73 17.16
N LYS A 65 -2.65 -9.06 18.29
CA LYS A 65 -3.51 -8.14 19.07
C LYS A 65 -2.74 -6.93 19.61
N MET A 66 -1.53 -7.15 20.13
CA MET A 66 -0.71 -6.10 20.77
C MET A 66 0.13 -5.27 19.78
N LEU A 67 0.84 -5.94 18.86
CA LEU A 67 1.78 -5.29 17.94
C LEU A 67 1.08 -4.79 16.67
N GLY A 68 -0.10 -5.33 16.40
CA GLY A 68 -0.81 -5.18 15.15
C GLY A 68 -0.19 -6.02 14.03
N VAL A 69 -0.92 -6.11 12.93
CA VAL A 69 -0.50 -6.82 11.72
C VAL A 69 -0.07 -5.82 10.66
N SER A 70 0.92 -6.18 9.84
CA SER A 70 1.23 -5.40 8.64
C SER A 70 0.08 -5.50 7.64
N SER A 71 -0.17 -4.43 6.91
CA SER A 71 -1.19 -4.39 5.86
C SER A 71 -0.78 -5.20 4.62
N GLY A 72 0.40 -5.82 4.61
CA GLY A 72 0.98 -6.54 3.46
C GLY A 72 1.38 -5.63 2.30
N ARG A 73 0.86 -4.39 2.23
CA ARG A 73 1.17 -3.44 1.19
C ARG A 73 2.61 -2.97 1.32
N ARG A 74 3.43 -3.32 0.33
CA ARG A 74 4.70 -2.63 0.09
C ARG A 74 4.33 -1.15 -0.07
N LYS A 75 4.80 -0.29 0.83
CA LYS A 75 4.86 1.14 0.51
C LYS A 75 5.80 1.17 -0.69
N GLU A 76 5.30 1.58 -1.86
CA GLU A 76 6.22 1.97 -2.93
C GLU A 76 7.08 3.06 -2.29
N ASP A 77 8.34 2.74 -1.99
CA ASP A 77 9.32 3.73 -1.54
C ASP A 77 9.50 4.67 -2.72
N LYS A 78 8.65 5.70 -2.77
CA LYS A 78 8.70 6.76 -3.77
C LYS A 78 9.97 7.60 -3.63
N GLU A 79 10.71 7.43 -2.53
CA GLU A 79 11.86 8.23 -2.15
C GLU A 79 13.17 7.78 -2.84
N THR A 80 13.21 6.65 -3.54
CA THR A 80 14.48 6.13 -4.13
C THR A 80 14.65 6.45 -5.62
N TRP A 81 13.73 7.17 -6.26
CA TRP A 81 13.87 7.56 -7.67
C TRP A 81 14.28 9.02 -7.81
N TRP A 82 15.34 9.24 -8.60
CA TRP A 82 16.12 10.46 -8.82
C TRP A 82 15.35 11.59 -9.55
N TRP A 83 14.09 11.82 -9.21
CA TRP A 83 13.30 12.88 -9.82
C TRP A 83 13.43 14.14 -8.98
N ASN A 84 14.15 15.12 -9.53
CA ASN A 84 14.21 16.48 -9.00
C ASN A 84 12.79 17.08 -8.90
N GLU A 85 12.60 18.08 -8.03
CA GLU A 85 11.27 18.68 -7.76
C GLU A 85 10.59 19.13 -9.07
N GLU A 86 11.37 19.70 -9.99
CA GLU A 86 10.91 20.12 -11.32
C GLU A 86 10.31 18.98 -12.15
N VAL A 87 10.91 17.79 -12.09
CA VAL A 87 10.42 16.62 -12.84
C VAL A 87 9.16 16.06 -12.19
N GLN A 88 9.08 16.13 -10.85
CA GLN A 88 7.85 15.76 -10.15
C GLN A 88 6.69 16.68 -10.54
N ASP A 89 6.93 17.98 -10.60
CA ASP A 89 5.95 18.97 -11.03
C ASP A 89 5.52 18.76 -12.47
N SER A 90 6.46 18.52 -13.39
CA SER A 90 6.14 18.19 -14.79
C SER A 90 5.24 16.94 -14.89
N ILE A 91 5.56 15.88 -14.14
CA ILE A 91 4.73 14.66 -14.11
C ILE A 91 3.34 14.94 -13.52
N GLN A 92 3.24 15.79 -12.49
CA GLN A 92 1.97 16.15 -11.89
C GLN A 92 1.08 16.95 -12.85
N ARG A 93 1.64 17.97 -13.52
CA ARG A 93 0.93 18.77 -14.52
C ARG A 93 0.42 17.90 -15.67
N LYS A 94 1.29 17.06 -16.24
CA LYS A 94 0.92 16.13 -17.32
C LYS A 94 -0.19 15.17 -16.92
N ARG A 95 -0.22 14.72 -15.66
CA ARG A 95 -1.32 13.90 -15.11
C ARG A 95 -2.62 14.69 -14.94
N LEU A 96 -2.55 15.96 -14.56
CA LEU A 96 -3.72 16.84 -14.45
C LEU A 96 -4.33 17.12 -15.82
N HIS A 97 -3.52 17.46 -16.82
CA HIS A 97 -4.00 17.64 -18.20
C HIS A 97 -4.58 16.35 -18.77
N LYS A 98 -3.94 15.19 -18.52
CA LYS A 98 -4.52 13.90 -18.88
C LYS A 98 -5.87 13.65 -18.21
N LYS A 99 -6.01 13.99 -16.92
CA LYS A 99 -7.27 13.84 -16.18
C LYS A 99 -8.37 14.75 -16.74
N LYS A 100 -8.05 16.00 -17.08
CA LYS A 100 -8.97 16.93 -17.74
C LYS A 100 -9.40 16.41 -19.11
N TRP A 101 -8.46 15.89 -19.91
CA TRP A 101 -8.78 15.28 -21.20
C TRP A 101 -9.64 14.01 -21.05
N ASP A 102 -9.33 13.16 -20.08
CA ASP A 102 -10.13 11.96 -19.78
C ASP A 102 -11.58 12.31 -19.39
N MET A 103 -11.80 13.45 -18.72
CA MET A 103 -13.12 13.93 -18.30
C MET A 103 -13.91 14.57 -19.44
N ASP A 104 -13.34 15.58 -20.10
CA ASP A 104 -14.09 16.42 -21.04
C ASP A 104 -14.03 15.90 -22.49
N ARG A 105 -12.96 15.15 -22.83
CA ARG A 105 -12.69 14.58 -24.17
C ARG A 105 -12.73 15.59 -25.32
N THR A 106 -12.48 16.86 -25.01
CA THR A 106 -12.35 17.97 -25.97
C THR A 106 -10.98 17.96 -26.66
N GLU A 107 -10.91 18.44 -27.91
CA GLU A 107 -9.65 18.50 -28.67
C GLU A 107 -8.67 19.52 -28.08
N GLU A 108 -9.15 20.59 -27.46
CA GLU A 108 -8.34 21.58 -26.74
C GLU A 108 -7.58 20.93 -25.57
N ASN A 109 -8.28 20.15 -24.73
CA ASN A 109 -7.66 19.41 -23.63
C ASN A 109 -6.63 18.36 -24.11
N ARG A 110 -6.82 17.82 -25.32
CA ARG A 110 -5.87 16.89 -25.94
C ARG A 110 -4.59 17.61 -26.39
N GLN A 111 -4.73 18.81 -26.94
CA GLN A 111 -3.60 19.66 -27.32
C GLN A 111 -2.82 20.10 -26.09
N GLU A 112 -3.49 20.53 -25.02
CA GLU A 112 -2.84 20.86 -23.76
C GLU A 112 -2.06 19.67 -23.17
N TYR A 113 -2.63 18.47 -23.17
CA TYR A 113 -1.93 17.26 -22.71
C TYR A 113 -0.71 16.89 -23.58
N SER A 114 -0.77 17.19 -24.87
CA SER A 114 0.32 16.88 -25.81
C SER A 114 1.41 17.94 -25.87
N ALA A 115 1.13 19.16 -25.40
CA ALA A 115 2.08 20.27 -25.36
C ALA A 115 3.02 20.23 -24.14
N GLU A 116 2.65 19.48 -23.09
CA GLU A 116 3.48 19.16 -21.92
C GLU A 116 4.23 17.82 -22.04
#